data_AF-A0A1Y4TYA0-F1
#
_entry.id   AF-A0A1Y4TYA0-F1
#
_cell.length_a   1.000
_cell.length_b   1.000
_cell.length_c   1.000
_cell.angle_alpha   90.00
_cell.angle_beta   90.00
_cell.angle_gamma   90.00
#
_symmetry.space_group_name_H-M   'P 1'
#
loop_
_entity.id
_entity.type
_entity.pdbx_description
1 polymer ?
#
loop_
_entity_poly.entity_id
_entity_poly.type
_entity_poly.pdbx_seq_one_letter_code
_entity_poly.pdbx_strand_id
1 'polypeptide(L)' 'MGGDIAKLGENNNVSTEVLCKICGVLNCVVDDIVEFMPNSEDEVGDYIGEER' A
#
# COMPACT_ATOMS: atom_id res chain seq x y z
N MET A 1 17.52 -14.08 -2.06
CA MET A 1 17.07 -12.71 -1.68
C MET A 1 15.65 -12.51 -2.20
N GLY A 2 14.64 -13.14 -1.60
CA GLY A 2 13.25 -13.13 -2.11
C GLY A 2 12.16 -13.26 -1.05
N GLY A 3 12.51 -13.15 0.24
CA GLY A 3 11.58 -13.38 1.34
C GLY A 3 10.58 -12.25 1.57
N ASP A 4 10.87 -11.03 1.11
CA ASP A 4 9.99 -9.88 1.35
C ASP A 4 8.79 -9.84 0.39
N ILE A 5 8.92 -10.44 -0.81
CA ILE A 5 7.81 -10.57 -1.76
C ILE A 5 6.81 -11.65 -1.30
N ALA A 6 7.28 -12.73 -0.66
CA ALA A 6 6.41 -13.78 -0.12
C ALA A 6 5.45 -13.24 0.96
N LYS A 7 5.90 -12.30 1.80
CA LYS A 7 5.10 -11.69 2.86
C LYS A 7 3.88 -10.92 2.35
N LEU A 8 3.97 -10.32 1.16
CA LEU A 8 2.82 -9.64 0.51
C LEU A 8 1.72 -10.64 0.14
N GLY A 9 2.10 -11.85 -0.29
CA GLY A 9 1.15 -12.91 -0.62
C GLY A 9 0.50 -13.58 0.60
N GLU A 10 1.16 -13.51 1.77
CA GLU A 10 0.70 -14.13 3.01
C GLU A 10 -0.06 -13.16 3.95
N ASN A 11 -0.45 -11.96 3.47
CA ASN A 11 -1.13 -10.93 4.27
C ASN A 11 -0.40 -10.60 5.59
N ASN A 12 0.93 -10.61 5.56
CA ASN A 12 1.76 -10.25 6.71
C ASN A 12 2.12 -8.76 6.68
N ASN A 13 2.37 -8.17 7.84
CA ASN A 13 2.82 -6.77 7.93
C ASN A 13 4.14 -6.58 7.19
N VAL A 14 4.19 -5.54 6.37
CA VAL A 14 5.39 -5.07 5.67
C VAL A 14 5.85 -3.75 6.26
N SER A 15 7.16 -3.54 6.31
CA SER A 15 7.73 -2.25 6.69
C SER A 15 7.75 -1.29 5.50
N THR A 16 7.79 0.01 5.77
CA THR A 16 7.91 1.05 4.74
C THR A 16 9.20 0.93 3.91
N GLU A 17 10.28 0.40 4.49
CA GLU A 17 11.52 0.13 3.75
C GLU A 17 11.32 -0.91 2.64
N VAL A 18 10.50 -1.93 2.89
CA VAL A 18 10.16 -2.95 1.88
C VAL A 18 9.30 -2.34 0.77
N LEU A 19 8.32 -1.49 1.14
CA LEU A 19 7.52 -0.75 0.16
C LEU A 19 8.40 0.12 -0.75
N CYS A 20 9.39 0.83 -0.20
CA CYS A 20 10.36 1.60 -1.01
C CYS A 20 11.15 0.73 -1.98
N LYS A 21 11.56 -0.48 -1.58
CA LYS A 21 12.26 -1.43 -2.46
C LYS A 21 11.37 -1.88 -3.62
N ILE A 22 10.09 -2.14 -3.34
CA ILE A 22 9.10 -2.51 -4.36
C ILE A 22 8.90 -1.35 -5.35
N CYS A 23 8.70 -0.14 -4.84
CA CYS A 23 8.56 1.08 -5.63
C CYS A 23 9.77 1.29 -6.58
N GLY A 24 10.99 1.04 -6.10
CA GLY A 24 12.20 1.13 -6.93
C GLY A 24 12.27 0.11 -8.07
N VAL A 25 11.67 -1.08 -7.89
CA VAL A 25 11.58 -2.11 -8.94
C VAL A 25 10.46 -1.81 -9.92
N LEU A 26 9.31 -1.37 -9.43
CA LEU A 26 8.12 -1.07 -10.24
C LEU A 26 8.15 0.33 -10.88
N ASN A 27 9.12 1.16 -10.51
CA ASN A 27 9.23 2.56 -10.95
C ASN A 27 7.97 3.39 -10.62
N CYS A 28 7.44 3.21 -9.43
CA CYS A 28 6.25 3.89 -8.92
C CYS A 28 6.55 4.61 -7.60
N VAL A 29 5.59 5.38 -7.09
CA VAL A 29 5.62 5.92 -5.73
C VAL A 29 4.74 5.09 -4.78
N VAL A 30 4.90 5.29 -3.48
CA VAL A 30 4.13 4.54 -2.45
C VAL A 30 2.63 4.80 -2.57
N ASP A 31 2.25 6.01 -2.98
CA ASP A 31 0.86 6.43 -3.20
C ASP A 31 0.16 5.60 -4.31
N ASP A 32 0.92 5.11 -5.29
CA ASP A 32 0.37 4.34 -6.41
C ASP A 32 -0.10 2.92 -6.01
N ILE A 33 0.33 2.41 -4.85
CA ILE A 33 0.11 1.02 -4.43
C ILE A 33 -0.51 0.87 -3.03
N VAL A 34 -0.72 1.96 -2.30
CA VAL A 34 -1.32 1.96 -0.95
C VAL A 34 -2.64 2.74 -0.99
N GLU A 35 -3.71 2.11 -0.51
CA GLU A 35 -5.00 2.75 -0.30
C GLU A 35 -5.33 2.72 1.19
N PHE A 36 -5.73 3.88 1.74
CA PHE A 36 -6.27 3.91 3.09
C PHE A 36 -7.73 3.51 3.00
N MET A 37 -8.14 2.52 3.78
CA MET A 37 -9.55 2.14 3.89
C MET A 37 -10.12 2.72 5.18
N PRO A 38 -11.38 3.21 5.18
CA PRO A 38 -12.00 3.69 6.40
C PRO A 38 -12.30 2.49 7.30
N ASN A 39 -12.02 2.58 8.60
CA ASN A 39 -12.42 1.53 9.53
C ASN A 39 -13.95 1.51 9.62
N SER A 40 -14.56 0.31 9.60
CA SER A 40 -16.02 0.14 9.58
C SER A 40 -16.77 0.67 10.81
N GLU A 41 -16.05 1.26 11.77
CA GLU A 41 -16.59 1.82 13.02
C GLU A 41 -16.51 3.35 13.06
N ASP A 42 -15.83 3.99 12.09
CA ASP A 42 -15.77 5.45 11.96
C ASP A 42 -16.53 5.87 10.69
N GLU A 43 -17.74 6.39 10.87
CA GLU A 43 -18.55 6.92 9.77
C GLU A 43 -17.87 8.15 9.12
N VAL A 44 -17.82 8.10 7.78
CA VAL A 44 -17.50 9.15 6.80
C VAL A 44 -16.00 9.49 6.60
N GLY A 45 -15.46 8.84 5.58
CA GLY A 45 -14.39 9.37 4.74
C GLY A 45 -14.54 8.78 3.34
N ASP A 46 -15.38 9.39 2.51
CA ASP A 46 -15.37 9.18 1.06
C ASP A 46 -13.98 9.61 0.57
N TYR A 47 -13.15 8.67 0.09
CA TYR A 47 -11.92 9.05 -0.62
C TYR A 47 -12.36 9.62 -1.95
N ILE A 48 -12.53 10.94 -1.95
CA ILE A 48 -12.77 11.77 -3.11
C ILE A 48 -11.66 11.55 -4.15
N GLY A 49 -11.89 10.60 -5.06
CA GLY A 49 -11.28 10.61 -6.37
C GLY A 49 -11.95 11.67 -7.26
N GLU A 50 -11.88 12.96 -6.89
CA GLU A 50 -12.05 14.03 -7.88
C GLU A 50 -10.72 14.22 -8.59
N GLU A 51 -10.45 13.42 -9.62
CA GLU A 51 -9.53 13.84 -10.67
C GLU A 51 -10.29 14.79 -11.61
N ARG A 52 -9.79 16.02 -11.70
CA ARG A 52 -10.00 16.89 -12.86
C ARG A 52 -9.07 16.48 -13.99
#